data_AF-A0AA95RUH5-F1
#
_entry.id   AF-A0AA95RUH5-F1
#
_cell.length_a   1.000
_cell.length_b   1.000
_cell.length_c   1.000
_cell.angle_alpha   90.00
_cell.angle_beta   90.00
_cell.angle_gamma   90.00
#
_symmetry.space_group_name_H-M   'P 1'
#
loop_
_entity.id
_entity.type
_entity.pdbx_description
1 polymer ?
#
loop_
_entity_poly.entity_id
_entity_poly.type
_entity_poly.pdbx_seq_one_letter_code
_entity_poly.pdbx_strand_id
1 'polypeptide(L)'
;METTAVVDFALLVWSGGLDTAVTTAVVDANPPNLVTPDGTSTQVTINSAWSSEGTNLPFIANVYNRAADVTSLLQGLPNRAAGRYSVTRLPTRQPVGYGAGWSLIVVYRDSSYPMRNVSLFPGFLLSGTPQTLSGFFTPATGTVTARAFVMAVNGDPNFTGDNFQLNSVTLTGPNNPSGNFFRGQVNDIDGNLNTVGSFADRNFSGTTTNANARAEFDITNVNATGSVAPNTTSTQVNITGTGDTIYTSAVGLQIDLAEARLTAVKSVTVSKKRLL
;
A
#
# COMPACT_ATOMS: atom_id res chain seq x y z
N MET A 1 14.82 5.36 9.89
CA MET A 1 13.78 6.23 10.46
C MET A 1 14.46 7.34 11.22
N GLU A 2 13.96 8.57 11.05
CA GLU A 2 14.37 9.72 11.86
C GLU A 2 14.19 9.44 13.36
N THR A 3 14.96 10.13 14.19
CA THR A 3 15.04 9.89 15.65
C THR A 3 13.76 10.20 16.43
N THR A 4 12.66 10.51 15.75
CA THR A 4 11.33 10.85 16.33
C THR A 4 10.17 9.97 15.82
N ALA A 5 10.37 9.12 14.82
CA ALA A 5 9.26 8.34 14.24
C ALA A 5 8.74 7.23 15.20
N VAL A 6 7.42 7.11 15.31
CA VAL A 6 6.71 6.09 16.10
C VAL A 6 5.65 5.41 15.23
N VAL A 7 5.57 4.08 15.28
CA VAL A 7 4.55 3.30 14.58
C VAL A 7 3.18 3.51 15.24
N ASP A 8 2.21 4.01 14.49
CA ASP A 8 0.82 4.15 14.94
C ASP A 8 -0.05 2.98 14.48
N PHE A 9 0.23 2.45 13.28
CA PHE A 9 -0.47 1.29 12.73
C PHE A 9 0.43 0.53 11.76
N ALA A 10 0.29 -0.80 11.71
CA ALA A 10 0.99 -1.63 10.75
C ALA A 10 0.08 -2.77 10.24
N LEU A 11 -0.01 -2.87 8.93
CA LEU A 11 -0.85 -3.82 8.22
C LEU A 11 0.01 -4.72 7.34
N LEU A 12 -0.02 -6.02 7.60
CA LEU A 12 0.49 -6.99 6.64
C LEU A 12 -0.65 -7.38 5.71
N VAL A 13 -0.48 -7.19 4.40
CA VAL A 13 -1.44 -7.59 3.36
C VAL A 13 -0.76 -8.60 2.45
N TRP A 14 -1.46 -9.67 2.08
CA TRP A 14 -0.96 -10.64 1.12
C TRP A 14 -2.07 -11.19 0.24
N SER A 15 -1.69 -11.56 -0.98
CA SER A 15 -2.61 -12.05 -2.00
C SER A 15 -1.95 -13.12 -2.85
N GLY A 16 -2.79 -13.96 -3.46
CA GLY A 16 -2.36 -14.99 -4.39
C GLY A 16 -3.51 -15.64 -5.12
N GLY A 17 -3.18 -16.50 -6.08
CA GLY A 17 -4.17 -17.30 -6.81
C GLY A 17 -4.59 -18.55 -6.04
N LEU A 18 -5.87 -18.91 -6.20
CA LEU A 18 -6.49 -20.12 -5.70
C LEU A 18 -6.68 -21.14 -6.83
N ASP A 19 -6.61 -22.42 -6.50
CA ASP A 19 -6.97 -23.53 -7.40
C ASP A 19 -7.56 -24.70 -6.61
N THR A 20 -7.59 -25.90 -7.21
CA THR A 20 -8.11 -27.10 -6.54
C THR A 20 -7.23 -27.59 -5.39
N ALA A 21 -5.94 -27.22 -5.37
CA ALA A 21 -4.99 -27.60 -4.32
C ALA A 21 -4.82 -26.50 -3.27
N VAL A 22 -4.79 -25.24 -3.69
CA VAL A 22 -4.72 -24.04 -2.84
C VAL A 22 -6.11 -23.43 -2.78
N THR A 23 -6.95 -24.02 -1.93
CA THR A 23 -8.29 -23.54 -1.64
C THR A 23 -8.27 -22.46 -0.56
N THR A 24 -9.38 -21.74 -0.40
CA THR A 24 -9.62 -20.83 0.72
C THR A 24 -9.31 -21.48 2.07
N ALA A 25 -9.77 -22.72 2.28
CA ALA A 25 -9.50 -23.46 3.52
C ALA A 25 -8.01 -23.72 3.74
N VAL A 26 -7.24 -23.98 2.68
CA VAL A 26 -5.79 -24.13 2.75
C VAL A 26 -5.11 -22.81 3.10
N VAL A 27 -5.53 -21.70 2.49
CA VAL A 27 -5.03 -20.35 2.81
C VAL A 27 -5.30 -20.01 4.28
N ASP A 28 -6.52 -20.21 4.75
CA ASP A 28 -6.94 -19.85 6.11
C ASP A 28 -6.32 -20.76 7.18
N ALA A 29 -6.04 -22.02 6.85
CA ALA A 29 -5.30 -22.93 7.73
C ALA A 29 -3.79 -22.66 7.77
N ASN A 30 -3.27 -21.82 6.86
CA ASN A 30 -1.84 -21.53 6.74
C ASN A 30 -1.56 -20.02 6.73
N PRO A 31 -1.90 -19.29 7.81
CA PRO A 31 -1.50 -17.89 7.89
C PRO A 31 0.03 -17.77 7.89
N PRO A 32 0.57 -16.71 7.26
CA PRO A 32 2.00 -16.53 7.10
C PRO A 32 2.70 -16.26 8.43
N ASN A 33 4.02 -16.49 8.45
CA ASN A 33 4.86 -15.93 9.51
C ASN A 33 5.52 -14.64 9.01
N LEU A 34 5.41 -13.57 9.79
CA LEU A 34 6.20 -12.36 9.62
C LEU A 34 7.51 -12.52 10.39
N VAL A 35 8.62 -12.41 9.67
CA VAL A 35 9.96 -12.36 10.25
C VAL A 35 10.41 -10.91 10.33
N THR A 36 10.66 -10.45 11.55
CA THR A 36 11.05 -9.07 11.86
C THR A 36 12.58 -8.87 11.80
N PRO A 37 13.07 -7.62 11.76
CA PRO A 37 14.50 -7.33 11.60
C PRO A 37 15.42 -7.87 12.71
N ASP A 38 14.88 -8.15 13.90
CA ASP A 38 15.56 -8.81 15.01
C ASP A 38 15.66 -10.34 14.84
N GLY A 39 15.12 -10.89 13.75
CA GLY A 39 15.10 -12.32 13.44
C GLY A 39 13.92 -13.08 14.03
N THR A 40 13.04 -12.42 14.80
CA THR A 40 11.87 -13.07 15.40
C THR A 40 10.85 -13.46 14.32
N SER A 41 10.37 -14.71 14.35
CA SER A 41 9.34 -15.21 13.43
C SER A 41 8.03 -15.40 14.18
N THR A 42 6.99 -14.66 13.78
CA THR A 42 5.68 -14.71 14.43
C THR A 42 4.60 -15.05 13.41
N GLN A 43 3.79 -16.06 13.69
CA GLN A 43 2.61 -16.35 12.87
C GLN A 43 1.56 -15.25 13.08
N VAL A 44 1.09 -14.66 11.98
CA VAL A 44 0.09 -13.58 12.07
C VAL A 44 -1.32 -14.14 12.21
N THR A 45 -2.22 -13.34 12.77
CA THR A 45 -3.65 -13.67 12.81
C THR A 45 -4.37 -13.00 11.64
N ILE A 46 -5.05 -13.78 10.81
CA ILE A 46 -5.87 -13.26 9.71
C ILE A 46 -7.02 -12.42 10.28
N ASN A 47 -7.17 -11.21 9.77
CA ASN A 47 -8.36 -10.40 9.99
C ASN A 47 -9.37 -10.64 8.86
N SER A 48 -10.44 -11.37 9.16
CA SER A 48 -11.50 -11.69 8.19
C SER A 48 -12.25 -10.45 7.69
N ALA A 49 -12.36 -9.39 8.48
CA ALA A 49 -13.02 -8.15 8.08
C ALA A 49 -12.23 -7.36 7.02
N TRP A 50 -10.95 -7.68 6.85
CA TRP A 50 -10.03 -7.06 5.88
C TRP A 50 -9.59 -8.06 4.79
N SER A 51 -10.32 -9.17 4.68
CA SER A 51 -10.03 -10.24 3.73
C SER A 51 -11.06 -10.24 2.61
N SER A 52 -10.65 -10.70 1.44
CA SER A 52 -11.52 -10.75 0.26
C SER A 52 -11.18 -11.96 -0.59
N GLU A 53 -12.15 -12.42 -1.37
CA GLU A 53 -12.00 -13.48 -2.36
C GLU A 53 -12.63 -13.03 -3.66
N GLY A 54 -12.00 -13.39 -4.76
CA GLY A 54 -12.54 -13.22 -6.09
C GLY A 54 -12.67 -14.58 -6.74
N THR A 55 -13.85 -14.87 -7.30
CA THR A 55 -14.14 -16.15 -7.95
C THR A 55 -14.64 -15.94 -9.37
N ASN A 56 -14.33 -16.87 -10.28
CA ASN A 56 -14.71 -16.83 -11.69
C ASN A 56 -14.27 -15.53 -12.40
N LEU A 57 -13.10 -15.02 -12.04
CA LEU A 57 -12.51 -13.82 -12.62
C LEU A 57 -11.74 -14.17 -13.89
N PRO A 58 -11.68 -13.26 -14.88
CA PRO A 58 -10.87 -13.47 -16.07
C PRO A 58 -9.40 -13.76 -15.73
N PHE A 59 -8.77 -14.65 -16.50
CA PHE A 59 -7.35 -15.05 -16.39
C PHE A 59 -6.96 -15.87 -15.13
N ILE A 60 -7.07 -15.33 -13.91
CA ILE A 60 -6.63 -16.05 -12.69
C ILE A 60 -7.68 -17.07 -12.20
N ALA A 61 -8.93 -16.93 -12.65
CA ALA A 61 -10.12 -17.64 -12.17
C ALA A 61 -10.46 -17.30 -10.71
N ASN A 62 -9.59 -17.63 -9.76
CA ASN A 62 -9.87 -17.43 -8.35
C ASN A 62 -8.66 -16.82 -7.62
N VAL A 63 -8.88 -15.78 -6.81
CA VAL A 63 -7.84 -15.09 -6.03
C VAL A 63 -8.28 -14.89 -4.60
N TYR A 64 -7.31 -14.76 -3.70
CA TYR A 64 -7.55 -14.37 -2.32
C TYR A 64 -6.73 -13.13 -1.96
N ASN A 65 -7.28 -12.33 -1.06
CA ASN A 65 -6.59 -11.28 -0.33
C ASN A 65 -6.83 -11.50 1.16
N ARG A 66 -5.78 -11.35 1.95
CA ARG A 66 -5.82 -11.44 3.42
C ARG A 66 -5.01 -10.30 4.00
N ALA A 67 -5.38 -9.91 5.21
CA ALA A 67 -4.64 -8.92 5.95
C ALA A 67 -4.56 -9.26 7.44
N ALA A 68 -3.56 -8.72 8.13
CA ALA A 68 -3.34 -8.86 9.56
C ALA A 68 -2.86 -7.54 10.17
N ASP A 69 -3.45 -7.17 11.30
CA ASP A 69 -2.90 -6.11 12.16
C ASP A 69 -1.63 -6.64 12.84
N VAL A 70 -0.50 -6.04 12.52
CA VAL A 70 0.81 -6.37 13.09
C VAL A 70 1.40 -5.19 13.87
N THR A 71 0.56 -4.22 14.24
CA THR A 71 0.97 -2.98 14.93
C THR A 71 1.76 -3.26 16.20
N SER A 72 1.23 -4.12 17.07
CA SER A 72 1.89 -4.46 18.34
C SER A 72 3.25 -5.14 18.14
N LEU A 73 3.37 -5.96 17.09
CA LEU A 73 4.63 -6.62 16.74
C LEU A 73 5.69 -5.58 16.33
N LEU A 74 5.32 -4.61 15.50
CA LEU A 74 6.26 -3.56 15.06
C LEU A 74 6.58 -2.55 16.17
N GLN A 75 5.59 -2.20 17.01
CA GLN A 75 5.80 -1.32 18.17
C GLN A 75 6.74 -1.94 19.22
N GLY A 76 6.77 -3.27 19.31
CA GLY A 76 7.70 -4.00 20.19
C GLY A 76 9.15 -4.03 19.71
N LEU A 77 9.46 -3.58 18.49
CA LEU A 77 10.80 -3.70 17.93
C LEU A 77 11.76 -2.62 18.46
N PRO A 78 12.98 -2.99 18.90
CA PRO A 78 13.95 -2.03 19.46
C PRO A 78 14.47 -1.02 18.43
N ASN A 79 14.45 -1.38 17.14
CA ASN A 79 14.97 -0.56 16.03
C ASN A 79 13.90 0.33 15.39
N ARG A 80 12.83 0.67 16.11
CA ARG A 80 11.71 1.47 15.59
C ARG A 80 11.15 0.88 14.29
N ALA A 81 11.02 -0.44 14.26
CA ALA A 81 10.56 -1.18 13.08
C ALA A 81 11.39 -0.95 11.78
N ALA A 82 12.62 -0.45 11.85
CA ALA A 82 13.49 -0.34 10.70
C ALA A 82 14.27 -1.65 10.44
N GLY A 83 14.43 -2.01 9.17
CA GLY A 83 15.26 -3.12 8.75
C GLY A 83 14.58 -4.04 7.74
N ARG A 84 15.14 -5.24 7.58
CA ARG A 84 14.63 -6.23 6.62
C ARG A 84 13.51 -7.06 7.24
N TYR A 85 12.40 -7.15 6.52
CA TYR A 85 11.30 -8.05 6.82
C TYR A 85 11.24 -9.16 5.79
N SER A 86 10.73 -10.31 6.18
CA SER A 86 10.35 -11.37 5.24
C SER A 86 9.09 -12.08 5.69
N VAL A 87 8.32 -12.57 4.73
CA VAL A 87 7.17 -13.42 4.97
C VAL A 87 7.51 -14.85 4.53
N THR A 88 7.08 -15.82 5.32
CA THR A 88 7.13 -17.24 4.95
C THR A 88 5.74 -17.83 4.94
N ARG A 89 5.58 -18.97 4.25
CA ARG A 89 4.33 -19.75 4.19
C ARG A 89 3.16 -18.98 3.55
N LEU A 90 3.37 -18.38 2.38
CA LEU A 90 2.32 -17.79 1.57
C LEU A 90 1.83 -18.83 0.55
N PRO A 91 0.63 -19.43 0.71
CA PRO A 91 0.12 -20.42 -0.23
C PRO A 91 -0.29 -19.74 -1.53
N THR A 92 0.08 -20.30 -2.67
CA THR A 92 -0.41 -19.84 -3.99
C THR A 92 -0.47 -21.02 -4.95
N ARG A 93 -1.45 -20.98 -5.84
CA ARG A 93 -1.63 -21.99 -6.89
C ARG A 93 -0.37 -22.18 -7.76
N GLN A 94 -0.30 -23.34 -8.42
CA GLN A 94 0.73 -23.69 -9.40
C GLN A 94 0.08 -24.01 -10.77
N PRO A 95 0.80 -23.88 -11.91
CA PRO A 95 2.18 -23.38 -12.04
C PRO A 95 2.31 -21.88 -11.72
N VAL A 96 3.56 -21.44 -11.51
CA VAL A 96 3.94 -20.02 -11.37
C VAL A 96 3.43 -19.23 -12.58
N GLY A 97 2.77 -18.09 -12.35
CA GLY A 97 2.18 -17.24 -13.40
C GLY A 97 0.91 -16.49 -13.01
N TYR A 98 0.46 -16.58 -11.75
CA TYR A 98 -0.81 -16.03 -11.28
C TYR A 98 -0.66 -15.00 -10.15
N GLY A 99 0.52 -14.37 -10.04
CA GLY A 99 0.83 -13.29 -9.09
C GLY A 99 0.57 -13.60 -7.61
N ALA A 100 1.63 -13.73 -6.81
CA ALA A 100 1.50 -13.81 -5.37
C ALA A 100 2.50 -12.88 -4.71
N GLY A 101 2.07 -12.22 -3.64
CA GLY A 101 2.91 -11.22 -3.00
C GLY A 101 2.31 -10.72 -1.71
N TRP A 102 3.13 -9.95 -1.00
CA TRP A 102 2.77 -9.35 0.26
C TRP A 102 3.38 -7.95 0.35
N SER A 103 2.74 -7.10 1.15
CA SER A 103 3.26 -5.80 1.55
C SER A 103 3.06 -5.61 3.04
N LEU A 104 4.07 -5.07 3.70
CA LEU A 104 3.94 -4.52 5.05
C LEU A 104 3.76 -3.00 4.93
N ILE A 105 2.56 -2.52 5.19
CA ILE A 105 2.20 -1.10 5.15
C ILE A 105 2.33 -0.55 6.57
N VAL A 106 3.18 0.44 6.76
CA VAL A 106 3.45 1.03 8.08
C VAL A 106 3.03 2.50 8.08
N VAL A 107 2.08 2.82 8.95
CA VAL A 107 1.71 4.20 9.27
C VAL A 107 2.46 4.60 10.52
N TYR A 108 3.27 5.64 10.41
CA TYR A 108 4.04 6.18 11.52
C TYR A 108 3.79 7.67 11.66
N ARG A 109 3.84 8.15 12.90
CA ARG A 109 3.88 9.58 13.22
C ARG A 109 5.31 10.04 13.38
N ASP A 110 5.60 11.19 12.79
CA ASP A 110 6.82 11.93 13.04
C ASP A 110 6.48 13.43 13.00
N SER A 111 6.84 14.14 14.07
CA SER A 111 6.62 15.57 14.22
C SER A 111 7.32 16.44 13.16
N SER A 112 8.24 15.89 12.38
CA SER A 112 8.87 16.58 11.25
C SER A 112 7.93 16.73 10.03
N TYR A 113 6.88 15.91 9.92
CA TYR A 113 5.91 15.93 8.82
C TYR A 113 4.63 16.69 9.19
N PRO A 114 3.87 17.21 8.20
CA PRO A 114 2.54 17.78 8.44
C PRO A 114 1.57 16.72 8.94
N MET A 115 0.50 17.16 9.63
CA MET A 115 -0.60 16.27 10.01
C MET A 115 -1.36 15.81 8.76
N ARG A 116 -1.71 14.53 8.76
CA ARG A 116 -2.40 13.87 7.65
C ARG A 116 -3.50 12.98 8.16
N ASN A 117 -4.58 12.86 7.38
CA ASN A 117 -5.43 11.69 7.45
C ASN A 117 -4.79 10.59 6.60
N VAL A 118 -4.51 9.43 7.21
CA VAL A 118 -4.04 8.25 6.49
C VAL A 118 -5.09 7.16 6.66
N SER A 119 -5.67 6.73 5.55
CA SER A 119 -6.70 5.69 5.51
C SER A 119 -6.25 4.55 4.62
N LEU A 120 -6.46 3.31 5.07
CA LEU A 120 -6.09 2.08 4.36
C LEU A 120 -7.33 1.21 4.19
N PHE A 121 -7.48 0.68 2.98
CA PHE A 121 -8.61 -0.11 2.53
C PHE A 121 -8.07 -1.42 1.94
N PRO A 122 -7.80 -2.43 2.76
CA PRO A 122 -7.43 -3.76 2.28
C PRO A 122 -8.61 -4.42 1.56
N GLY A 123 -8.32 -5.25 0.56
CA GLY A 123 -9.31 -5.98 -0.23
C GLY A 123 -9.32 -5.64 -1.72
N PHE A 124 -10.20 -6.33 -2.43
CA PHE A 124 -10.33 -6.25 -3.89
C PHE A 124 -11.23 -5.10 -4.33
N LEU A 125 -10.68 -4.22 -5.17
CA LEU A 125 -11.42 -3.50 -6.19
C LEU A 125 -11.44 -4.37 -7.43
N LEU A 126 -12.62 -4.53 -8.03
CA LEU A 126 -12.78 -5.21 -9.31
C LEU A 126 -12.76 -4.17 -10.43
N SER A 127 -11.98 -4.44 -11.48
CA SER A 127 -11.96 -3.60 -12.69
C SER A 127 -13.38 -3.42 -13.25
N GLY A 128 -13.68 -2.18 -13.65
CA GLY A 128 -14.99 -1.78 -14.17
C GLY A 128 -16.07 -1.57 -13.11
N THR A 129 -15.78 -1.81 -11.83
CA THR A 129 -16.75 -1.62 -10.73
C THR A 129 -16.26 -0.52 -9.79
N PRO A 130 -16.78 0.71 -9.92
CA PRO A 130 -16.45 1.77 -8.98
C PRO A 130 -16.87 1.39 -7.56
N GLN A 131 -16.01 1.65 -6.59
CA GLN A 131 -16.29 1.44 -5.17
C GLN A 131 -16.14 2.75 -4.40
N THR A 132 -16.80 2.84 -3.25
CA THR A 132 -16.71 4.00 -2.37
C THR A 132 -15.75 3.71 -1.23
N LEU A 133 -14.68 4.49 -1.13
CA LEU A 133 -13.82 4.53 0.05
C LEU A 133 -14.32 5.63 0.98
N SER A 134 -14.49 5.34 2.27
CA SER A 134 -15.03 6.26 3.26
C SER A 134 -14.33 6.12 4.61
N GLY A 135 -14.57 7.04 5.54
CA GLY A 135 -13.93 7.01 6.87
C GLY A 135 -12.66 7.86 6.97
N PHE A 136 -12.42 8.71 5.98
CA PHE A 136 -11.45 9.81 6.05
C PHE A 136 -12.18 11.15 6.16
N PHE A 137 -11.42 12.23 6.25
CA PHE A 137 -11.93 13.59 6.11
C PHE A 137 -10.93 14.45 5.34
N THR A 138 -11.42 15.42 4.56
CA THR A 138 -10.60 16.39 3.84
C THR A 138 -10.68 17.78 4.49
N PRO A 139 -9.73 18.68 4.20
CA PRO A 139 -9.87 20.09 4.54
C PRO A 139 -11.22 20.66 4.09
N ALA A 140 -11.81 21.56 4.89
CA ALA A 140 -13.13 22.12 4.62
C ALA A 140 -13.19 22.96 3.33
N THR A 141 -12.07 23.55 2.92
CA THR A 141 -11.96 24.42 1.74
C THR A 141 -10.59 24.27 1.07
N GLY A 142 -10.48 24.73 -0.17
CA GLY A 142 -9.23 24.73 -0.92
C GLY A 142 -8.96 23.41 -1.64
N THR A 143 -7.85 23.36 -2.38
CA THR A 143 -7.42 22.16 -3.08
C THR A 143 -6.94 21.12 -2.06
N VAL A 144 -7.51 19.93 -2.11
CA VAL A 144 -7.05 18.81 -1.29
C VAL A 144 -5.74 18.28 -1.83
N THR A 145 -4.66 18.43 -1.07
CA THR A 145 -3.38 17.76 -1.34
C THR A 145 -3.47 16.32 -0.85
N ALA A 146 -3.33 15.38 -1.78
CA ALA A 146 -3.46 13.96 -1.48
C ALA A 146 -2.48 13.10 -2.28
N ARG A 147 -2.22 11.91 -1.76
CA ARG A 147 -1.56 10.82 -2.48
C ARG A 147 -2.39 9.55 -2.36
N ALA A 148 -2.36 8.74 -3.41
CA ALA A 148 -3.05 7.47 -3.47
C ALA A 148 -2.03 6.33 -3.58
N PHE A 149 -2.09 5.43 -2.61
CA PHE A 149 -1.36 4.17 -2.62
C PHE A 149 -2.24 3.08 -3.22
N VAL A 150 -1.67 2.20 -4.02
CA VAL A 150 -2.34 0.97 -4.44
C VAL A 150 -1.33 -0.18 -4.49
N MET A 151 -1.75 -1.30 -3.93
CA MET A 151 -1.14 -2.61 -4.13
C MET A 151 -2.08 -3.41 -5.01
N ALA A 152 -1.59 -4.03 -6.08
CA ALA A 152 -2.40 -4.82 -6.98
C ALA A 152 -1.64 -6.04 -7.51
N VAL A 153 -2.41 -7.01 -7.98
CA VAL A 153 -1.95 -8.22 -8.65
C VAL A 153 -2.41 -8.18 -10.10
N ASN A 154 -1.61 -8.79 -10.97
CA ASN A 154 -1.86 -8.99 -12.40
C ASN A 154 -1.67 -7.75 -13.29
N GLY A 155 -0.78 -6.83 -12.92
CA GLY A 155 -0.34 -5.79 -13.85
C GLY A 155 0.72 -6.33 -14.81
N ASP A 156 0.55 -6.05 -16.11
CA ASP A 156 1.44 -6.48 -17.17
C ASP A 156 1.84 -5.30 -18.05
N PRO A 157 3.15 -4.96 -18.16
CA PRO A 157 3.59 -3.84 -18.98
C PRO A 157 3.28 -3.99 -20.48
N ASN A 158 3.01 -5.21 -20.98
CA ASN A 158 2.65 -5.48 -22.37
C ASN A 158 1.16 -5.20 -22.67
N PHE A 159 0.30 -5.20 -21.66
CA PHE A 159 -1.11 -4.94 -21.83
C PHE A 159 -1.39 -3.48 -21.48
N THR A 160 -2.23 -2.84 -22.29
CA THR A 160 -2.53 -1.42 -22.16
C THR A 160 -4.03 -1.21 -22.14
N GLY A 161 -4.46 -0.13 -21.51
CA GLY A 161 -5.83 0.35 -21.46
C GLY A 161 -6.33 0.52 -20.02
N ASP A 162 -5.64 -0.07 -19.05
CA ASP A 162 -5.94 0.05 -17.64
C ASP A 162 -5.60 1.45 -17.08
N ASN A 163 -6.42 1.91 -16.15
CA ASN A 163 -6.24 3.17 -15.43
C ASN A 163 -6.69 3.00 -13.98
N PHE A 164 -6.08 3.78 -13.08
CA PHE A 164 -6.54 3.94 -11.71
C PHE A 164 -7.13 5.33 -11.50
N GLN A 165 -8.34 5.40 -10.95
CA GLN A 165 -9.11 6.65 -10.87
C GLN A 165 -9.62 6.93 -9.47
N LEU A 166 -9.62 8.22 -9.10
CA LEU A 166 -10.38 8.76 -7.97
C LEU A 166 -11.36 9.81 -8.49
N ASN A 167 -12.66 9.65 -8.19
CA ASN A 167 -13.75 10.50 -8.70
C ASN A 167 -13.64 10.77 -10.22
N SER A 168 -13.42 9.70 -11.00
CA SER A 168 -13.21 9.75 -12.46
C SER A 168 -11.97 10.52 -12.93
N VAL A 169 -11.11 11.00 -12.03
CA VAL A 169 -9.81 11.57 -12.37
C VAL A 169 -8.80 10.42 -12.50
N THR A 170 -8.28 10.21 -13.71
CA THR A 170 -7.18 9.27 -13.94
C THR A 170 -5.92 9.77 -13.26
N LEU A 171 -5.42 8.97 -12.32
CA LEU A 171 -4.16 9.20 -11.66
C LEU A 171 -3.00 8.70 -12.53
N THR A 172 -1.86 9.34 -12.40
CA THR A 172 -0.63 8.92 -13.08
C THR A 172 0.58 9.08 -12.16
N GLY A 173 1.63 8.33 -12.45
CA GLY A 173 2.93 8.43 -11.80
C GLY A 173 4.07 8.27 -12.81
N PRO A 174 5.33 8.51 -12.39
CA PRO A 174 6.50 8.35 -13.26
C PRO A 174 6.59 6.98 -13.94
N ASN A 175 6.12 5.92 -13.26
CA ASN A 175 6.07 4.54 -13.77
C ASN A 175 4.63 4.02 -13.90
N ASN A 176 3.62 4.89 -13.88
CA ASN A 176 2.20 4.52 -13.95
C ASN A 176 1.47 5.50 -14.89
N PRO A 177 1.75 5.52 -16.20
CA PRO A 177 1.11 6.43 -17.13
C PRO A 177 -0.36 6.08 -17.38
N SER A 178 -1.12 7.05 -17.90
CA SER A 178 -2.51 6.81 -18.31
C SER A 178 -2.56 5.76 -19.43
N GLY A 179 -3.53 4.85 -19.32
CA GLY A 179 -3.73 3.76 -20.27
C GLY A 179 -2.71 2.62 -20.14
N ASN A 180 -1.89 2.60 -19.09
CA ASN A 180 -1.11 1.44 -18.65
C ASN A 180 -0.56 1.77 -17.25
N PHE A 181 -1.48 1.84 -16.28
CA PHE A 181 -1.16 2.26 -14.92
C PHE A 181 -0.49 1.12 -14.13
N PHE A 182 -0.92 -0.13 -14.31
CA PHE A 182 -0.43 -1.30 -13.58
C PHE A 182 0.56 -2.09 -14.44
N ARG A 183 1.85 -2.04 -14.11
CA ARG A 183 2.96 -2.51 -14.95
C ARG A 183 3.79 -3.62 -14.31
N GLY A 184 3.28 -4.23 -13.24
CA GLY A 184 4.00 -5.21 -12.43
C GLY A 184 5.23 -4.62 -11.74
N GLN A 185 5.17 -3.34 -11.34
CA GLN A 185 6.31 -2.63 -10.75
C GLN A 185 6.06 -2.24 -9.29
N VAL A 186 7.13 -2.29 -8.49
CA VAL A 186 7.13 -1.73 -7.14
C VAL A 186 7.84 -0.40 -7.19
N ASN A 187 7.12 0.63 -6.82
CA ASN A 187 7.56 2.01 -6.84
C ASN A 187 7.69 2.55 -5.41
N ASP A 188 8.51 3.58 -5.26
CA ASP A 188 8.70 4.30 -4.01
C ASP A 188 7.56 5.30 -3.75
N ILE A 189 7.71 6.09 -2.68
CA ILE A 189 6.69 7.05 -2.27
C ILE A 189 6.42 8.12 -3.32
N ASP A 190 7.36 8.40 -4.22
CA ASP A 190 7.25 9.39 -5.28
C ASP A 190 6.80 8.78 -6.62
N GLY A 191 6.61 7.46 -6.66
CA GLY A 191 6.21 6.73 -7.86
C GLY A 191 7.38 6.38 -8.79
N ASN A 192 8.62 6.54 -8.32
CA ASN A 192 9.81 6.07 -9.03
C ASN A 192 10.06 4.59 -8.74
N LEU A 193 10.78 3.90 -9.62
CA LEU A 193 11.07 2.47 -9.44
C LEU A 193 11.84 2.23 -8.13
N ASN A 194 11.30 1.39 -7.25
CA ASN A 194 11.98 1.02 -6.03
C ASN A 194 13.04 -0.06 -6.33
N THR A 195 14.30 0.28 -6.05
CA THR A 195 15.48 -0.55 -6.31
C THR A 195 16.14 -1.07 -5.02
N VAL A 196 15.47 -0.92 -3.87
CA VAL A 196 15.96 -1.38 -2.57
C VAL A 196 15.25 -2.66 -2.13
N GLY A 197 16.01 -3.61 -1.57
CA GLY A 197 15.48 -4.84 -0.99
C GLY A 197 15.75 -6.08 -1.84
N SER A 198 15.07 -7.17 -1.52
CA SER A 198 15.29 -8.46 -2.19
C SER A 198 14.76 -8.42 -3.62
N PHE A 199 15.61 -8.69 -4.61
CA PHE A 199 15.25 -8.68 -6.03
C PHE A 199 14.64 -7.36 -6.52
N ALA A 200 14.99 -6.25 -5.88
CA ALA A 200 14.51 -4.93 -6.28
C ALA A 200 15.11 -4.45 -7.61
N ASP A 201 16.27 -5.00 -7.97
CA ASP A 201 16.90 -4.89 -9.30
C ASP A 201 16.19 -5.71 -10.39
N ARG A 202 15.19 -6.51 -10.03
CA ARG A 202 14.46 -7.40 -10.93
C ARG A 202 13.02 -6.97 -11.15
N ASN A 203 12.67 -5.69 -11.06
CA ASN A 203 11.36 -5.22 -11.55
C ASN A 203 11.18 -5.52 -13.04
N PHE A 204 9.93 -5.58 -13.52
CA PHE A 204 9.68 -5.41 -14.96
C PHE A 204 10.21 -4.09 -15.48
N SER A 205 10.53 -4.04 -16.79
CA SER A 205 11.08 -2.86 -17.45
C SER A 205 10.06 -1.71 -17.59
N GLY A 206 8.77 -1.99 -17.33
CA GLY A 206 7.65 -1.06 -17.47
C GLY A 206 7.13 -0.92 -18.89
N THR A 207 7.77 -1.55 -19.88
CA THR A 207 7.31 -1.58 -21.29
C THR A 207 7.26 -2.98 -21.87
N THR A 208 8.02 -3.90 -21.30
CA THR A 208 8.04 -5.31 -21.70
C THR A 208 8.20 -6.22 -20.49
N THR A 209 7.63 -7.42 -20.59
CA THR A 209 7.95 -8.51 -19.68
C THR A 209 9.34 -9.04 -19.97
N ASN A 210 10.14 -9.30 -18.93
CA ASN A 210 11.47 -9.90 -19.06
C ASN A 210 11.64 -11.14 -18.16
N ALA A 211 12.45 -12.09 -18.62
CA ALA A 211 12.75 -13.29 -17.87
C ALA A 211 13.44 -12.94 -16.53
N ASN A 212 13.18 -13.74 -15.49
CA ASN A 212 13.71 -13.56 -14.14
C ASN A 212 13.35 -12.21 -13.48
N ALA A 213 12.28 -11.55 -13.92
CA ALA A 213 11.72 -10.39 -13.24
C ALA A 213 10.68 -10.79 -12.18
N ARG A 214 10.52 -9.94 -11.17
CA ARG A 214 9.29 -9.82 -10.42
C ARG A 214 8.21 -9.37 -11.40
N ALA A 215 7.12 -10.13 -11.41
CA ALA A 215 6.00 -9.99 -12.31
C ALA A 215 4.70 -9.91 -11.50
N GLU A 216 3.62 -9.49 -12.16
CA GLU A 216 2.24 -9.61 -11.68
C GLU A 216 1.93 -8.88 -10.37
N PHE A 217 2.82 -8.05 -9.84
CA PHE A 217 2.63 -7.41 -8.53
C PHE A 217 3.04 -5.95 -8.58
N ASP A 218 2.05 -5.08 -8.42
CA ASP A 218 2.19 -3.64 -8.40
C ASP A 218 2.10 -3.12 -6.98
N ILE A 219 3.02 -2.22 -6.64
CA ILE A 219 2.89 -1.36 -5.47
C ILE A 219 3.29 0.03 -5.94
N THR A 220 2.38 0.99 -5.85
CA THR A 220 2.70 2.37 -6.21
C THR A 220 2.05 3.37 -5.30
N ASN A 221 2.63 4.56 -5.24
CA ASN A 221 2.05 5.72 -4.59
C ASN A 221 2.14 6.93 -5.52
N VAL A 222 1.01 7.46 -5.92
CA VAL A 222 0.91 8.52 -6.93
C VAL A 222 0.29 9.79 -6.35
N ASN A 223 0.53 10.92 -7.01
CA ASN A 223 -0.10 12.18 -6.64
C ASN A 223 -1.61 12.11 -6.97
N ALA A 224 -2.44 12.50 -6.01
CA ALA A 224 -3.90 12.56 -6.12
C ALA A 224 -4.46 13.95 -5.75
N THR A 225 -3.61 14.97 -5.81
CA THR A 225 -3.95 16.35 -5.47
C THR A 225 -5.06 16.86 -6.40
N GLY A 226 -6.14 17.34 -5.81
CA GLY A 226 -7.32 17.80 -6.54
C GLY A 226 -8.25 16.69 -7.05
N SER A 227 -7.91 15.41 -6.85
CA SER A 227 -8.77 14.28 -7.25
C SER A 227 -9.88 13.97 -6.23
N VAL A 228 -9.77 14.50 -5.01
CA VAL A 228 -10.78 14.39 -3.94
C VAL A 228 -11.27 15.78 -3.58
N ALA A 229 -12.59 15.94 -3.44
CA ALA A 229 -13.21 17.23 -3.11
C ALA A 229 -12.90 17.67 -1.66
N PRO A 230 -12.84 18.98 -1.38
CA PRO A 230 -12.84 19.48 0.00
C PRO A 230 -14.18 19.18 0.69
N ASN A 231 -14.18 19.21 2.03
CA ASN A 231 -15.35 18.94 2.86
C ASN A 231 -16.08 17.61 2.55
N THR A 232 -15.31 16.55 2.30
CA THR A 232 -15.84 15.20 2.06
C THR A 232 -15.23 14.18 3.01
N THR A 233 -15.96 13.09 3.22
CA THR A 233 -15.53 11.93 4.01
C THR A 233 -15.49 10.64 3.19
N SER A 234 -15.71 10.74 1.89
CA SER A 234 -15.66 9.62 0.96
C SER A 234 -15.21 10.06 -0.44
N THR A 235 -14.74 9.09 -1.21
CA THR A 235 -14.37 9.23 -2.62
C THR A 235 -14.71 7.97 -3.36
N GLN A 236 -15.05 8.09 -4.64
CA GLN A 236 -15.12 6.94 -5.53
C GLN A 236 -13.72 6.56 -5.98
N VAL A 237 -13.42 5.27 -5.96
CA VAL A 237 -12.22 4.68 -6.56
C VAL A 237 -12.67 3.73 -7.67
N ASN A 238 -11.91 3.69 -8.76
CA ASN A 238 -12.19 2.76 -9.85
C ASN A 238 -10.90 2.31 -10.53
N ILE A 239 -10.92 1.07 -11.03
CA ILE A 239 -9.99 0.63 -12.06
C ILE A 239 -10.80 0.53 -13.34
N THR A 240 -10.35 1.21 -14.39
CA THR A 240 -11.02 1.17 -15.71
C THR A 240 -10.09 0.61 -16.75
N GLY A 241 -10.64 0.18 -17.88
CA GLY A 241 -9.88 -0.38 -18.99
C GLY A 241 -10.19 -1.84 -19.28
N THR A 242 -9.79 -2.29 -20.46
CA THR A 242 -10.02 -3.67 -20.94
C THR A 242 -8.71 -4.43 -21.22
N GLY A 243 -7.56 -3.83 -20.90
CA GLY A 243 -6.24 -4.43 -21.12
C GLY A 243 -5.98 -5.56 -20.12
N ASP A 244 -5.86 -5.19 -18.85
CA ASP A 244 -5.59 -6.12 -17.76
C ASP A 244 -6.79 -6.37 -16.86
N THR A 245 -6.82 -7.57 -16.27
CA THR A 245 -7.72 -7.88 -15.15
C THR A 245 -6.98 -7.68 -13.84
N ILE A 246 -7.01 -6.44 -13.35
CA ILE A 246 -6.29 -6.03 -12.14
C ILE A 246 -7.09 -6.36 -10.88
N TYR A 247 -6.39 -6.88 -9.87
CA TYR A 247 -6.94 -7.15 -8.54
C TYR A 247 -6.20 -6.34 -7.49
N THR A 248 -6.84 -5.32 -6.91
CA THR A 248 -6.17 -4.62 -5.81
C THR A 248 -6.09 -5.50 -4.58
N SER A 249 -5.03 -5.39 -3.83
CA SER A 249 -4.92 -6.00 -2.50
C SER A 249 -5.12 -4.99 -1.38
N ALA A 250 -4.79 -3.72 -1.65
CA ALA A 250 -5.05 -2.62 -0.76
C ALA A 250 -5.02 -1.30 -1.53
N VAL A 251 -5.87 -0.37 -1.14
CA VAL A 251 -5.80 1.04 -1.53
C VAL A 251 -5.57 1.90 -0.29
N GLY A 252 -4.74 2.93 -0.40
CA GLY A 252 -4.49 3.88 0.67
C GLY A 252 -4.69 5.31 0.19
N LEU A 253 -5.16 6.16 1.10
CA LEU A 253 -5.24 7.60 0.89
C LEU A 253 -4.43 8.30 1.98
N GLN A 254 -3.54 9.18 1.56
CA GLN A 254 -2.84 10.12 2.42
C GLN A 254 -3.30 11.52 2.06
N ILE A 255 -3.94 12.22 3.00
CA ILE A 255 -4.54 13.53 2.78
C ILE A 255 -3.92 14.51 3.76
N ASP A 256 -3.29 15.56 3.24
CA ASP A 256 -2.74 16.62 4.09
C ASP A 256 -3.90 17.40 4.73
N LEU A 257 -3.82 17.57 6.04
CA LEU A 257 -4.81 18.32 6.80
C LEU A 257 -4.33 19.76 6.95
N ALA A 258 -5.20 20.70 6.62
CA ALA A 258 -4.95 22.12 6.87
C ALA A 258 -5.08 22.38 8.38
N GLU A 259 -3.97 22.30 9.11
CA GLU A 259 -3.93 22.63 10.53
C GLU A 259 -3.05 23.85 10.83
N ALA A 260 -3.42 24.57 11.89
CA ALA A 260 -2.55 25.57 12.49
C ALA A 260 -1.57 24.86 13.45
N ARG A 261 -0.28 24.85 13.12
CA ARG A 261 0.75 24.29 13.99
C ARG A 261 1.26 25.34 14.98
N LEU A 262 0.90 25.20 16.25
CA LEU A 262 1.41 26.05 17.33
C LEU A 262 2.73 25.48 17.86
N THR A 263 3.82 26.25 17.72
CA THR A 263 5.12 25.92 18.32
C THR A 263 5.40 26.87 19.47
N ALA A 264 5.36 26.36 20.71
CA ALA A 264 5.71 27.14 21.88
C ALA A 264 7.24 27.12 22.10
N VAL A 265 7.89 28.28 21.98
CA VAL A 265 9.31 28.43 22.32
C VAL A 265 9.41 29.02 23.73
N LYS A 266 10.06 28.29 24.65
CA LYS A 266 10.38 28.78 26.00
C LYS A 266 11.88 29.04 26.09
N SER A 267 12.26 30.26 26.46
CA SER A 267 13.63 30.63 26.77
C SER A 267 13.71 31.33 28.13
N VAL A 268 14.88 31.28 28.75
CA VAL A 268 15.21 32.04 29.96
C VAL A 268 16.56 32.71 29.77
N THR A 269 16.64 34.00 30.05
CA THR A 269 17.91 34.74 30.09
C THR A 269 18.30 34.92 31.55
N VAL A 270 19.40 34.30 31.97
CA VAL A 270 19.93 34.48 33.33
C VAL A 270 20.88 35.66 33.34
N SER A 271 20.53 36.75 34.03
CA SER A 271 21.44 37.88 34.22
C SER A 271 22.45 37.55 35.32
N LYS A 272 23.75 37.65 35.01
CA LYS A 272 24.81 37.55 36.03
C LYS A 272 24.83 38.83 36.85
N LYS A 273 24.53 38.74 38.14
CA LYS A 273 24.79 39.83 39.10
C LYS A 273 26.32 40.00 39.20
N ARG A 274 26.83 41.17 38.83
CA ARG A 274 28.22 41.57 39.09
C ARG A 274 28.31 41.84 40.60
N LEU A 275 28.96 40.96 41.34
CA LEU A 275 29.37 41.26 42.72
C LEU A 275 30.48 42.31 42.62
N LEU A 276 30.24 43.47 43.25
CA LEU A 276 31.22 44.53 43.47
C LEU A 276 32.32 44.04 44.42
#